data_AF-A0A0P1EQT4-F1
#
_entry.id   AF-A0A0P1EQT4-F1
#
_cell.length_a   1.000
_cell.length_b   1.000
_cell.length_c   1.000
_cell.angle_alpha   90.00
_cell.angle_beta   90.00
_cell.angle_gamma   90.00
#
_symmetry.space_group_name_H-M   'P 1'
#
loop_
_entity.id
_entity.type
_entity.pdbx_description
1 polymer ?
#
loop_
_entity_poly.entity_id
_entity_poly.type
_entity_poly.pdbx_seq_one_letter_code
_entity_poly.pdbx_strand_id
1 'polypeptide(L)'
;MTFQKSCLTGLGLALTLLLSPQLATAQDPVSRNALETLPELTTAPPGPQPLPWVACAKKDSTCEPETQGLLTTRYGLNGTYTYWVTFNTTRIPCNSSVAGDPLSGLSQDNITKECAFTQENIFDAPAVDDPAWTEVAKEGGSFYHKGEGLFWMRYGAPEKYVYGLFQGSTGDNAQSDQKVTCSDSYFGIDPAQGTEKFCYVGPAYTKGIYGFKECAKEGMTCTPQENVSTTMVLRYGNETGWDTRLHRRNGGNVPCSDKFFGYDPNKDAKKRCYYDVLAPATVSSEGKWSLVARCTGTSCKELRRSISFGTSKTDTWSTQHQWGVVVTNSIEAEFGIFGTSSKVSASVAASYAQSQEFQQALNTSQTSTLTAICTFEESSDNPEENVKTGEMYQFLTGTEAVCTEGGACKSQTYTADHACIADPASDYAGPQCIPGYCANADCSECDYPDSADTDSL
;
A
#
# COMPACT_ATOMS: atom_id res chain seq x y z
N MET A 1 -27.51 28.00 -43.50
CA MET A 1 -27.67 26.63 -44.02
C MET A 1 -28.45 25.85 -43.00
N THR A 2 -29.69 25.54 -43.36
CA THR A 2 -30.74 24.98 -42.50
C THR A 2 -30.87 23.52 -42.87
N PHE A 3 -30.88 22.60 -41.91
CA PHE A 3 -31.40 21.26 -42.12
C PHE A 3 -32.39 20.91 -41.02
N GLN A 4 -33.52 20.38 -41.49
CA GLN A 4 -34.79 20.18 -40.80
C GLN A 4 -35.19 18.71 -41.00
N LYS A 5 -35.85 18.12 -39.98
CA LYS A 5 -36.69 16.90 -40.00
C LYS A 5 -35.96 15.55 -40.21
N SER A 6 -36.32 14.46 -39.51
CA SER A 6 -37.67 13.90 -39.40
C SER A 6 -37.89 13.02 -38.16
N CYS A 7 -39.16 12.98 -37.75
CA CYS A 7 -39.78 12.09 -36.76
C CYS A 7 -39.79 10.61 -37.20
N LEU A 8 -39.88 9.70 -36.21
CA LEU A 8 -40.75 8.52 -36.32
C LEU A 8 -41.14 7.99 -34.93
N THR A 9 -42.41 8.19 -34.59
CA THR A 9 -43.18 7.45 -33.60
C THR A 9 -43.60 6.10 -34.18
N GLY A 10 -43.48 5.03 -33.40
CA GLY A 10 -44.00 3.70 -33.73
C GLY A 10 -44.54 3.01 -32.48
N LEU A 11 -45.86 2.90 -32.42
CA LEU A 11 -46.68 2.30 -31.38
C LEU A 11 -46.67 0.76 -31.49
N GLY A 12 -46.67 0.09 -30.33
CA GLY A 12 -47.48 -1.10 -30.06
C GLY A 12 -46.99 -2.47 -30.53
N LEU A 13 -46.80 -3.38 -29.57
CA LEU A 13 -47.57 -4.64 -29.53
C LEU A 13 -47.49 -5.25 -28.13
N ALA A 14 -48.65 -5.53 -27.54
CA ALA A 14 -48.80 -6.39 -26.38
C ALA A 14 -48.80 -7.86 -26.84
N LEU A 15 -48.09 -8.73 -26.13
CA LEU A 15 -48.32 -10.17 -26.20
C LEU A 15 -48.10 -10.80 -24.83
N THR A 16 -49.21 -11.10 -24.16
CA THR A 16 -49.30 -11.99 -23.01
C THR A 16 -49.26 -13.43 -23.51
N LEU A 17 -48.32 -14.23 -23.00
CA LEU A 17 -48.39 -15.69 -23.04
C LEU A 17 -47.86 -16.25 -21.72
N LEU A 18 -48.83 -16.75 -20.94
CA LEU A 18 -48.66 -17.67 -19.82
C LEU A 18 -47.96 -18.94 -20.31
N LEU A 19 -46.96 -19.43 -19.57
CA LEU A 19 -46.67 -20.87 -19.42
C LEU A 19 -45.68 -21.05 -18.26
N SER A 20 -46.20 -21.56 -17.15
CA SER A 20 -45.45 -22.09 -16.02
C SER A 20 -44.75 -23.40 -16.42
N PRO A 21 -43.48 -23.63 -16.06
CA PRO A 21 -42.95 -24.97 -15.92
C PRO A 21 -43.12 -25.44 -14.48
N GLN A 22 -43.69 -26.63 -14.36
CA GLN A 22 -43.85 -27.40 -13.13
C GLN A 22 -42.48 -27.67 -12.49
N LEU A 23 -42.39 -27.43 -11.18
CA LEU A 23 -41.34 -28.00 -10.35
C LEU A 23 -41.47 -29.52 -10.38
N ALA A 24 -40.53 -30.19 -11.03
CA ALA A 24 -40.25 -31.60 -10.78
C ALA A 24 -39.19 -31.67 -9.68
N THR A 25 -39.61 -32.00 -8.47
CA THR A 25 -38.72 -32.41 -7.38
C THR A 25 -38.24 -33.84 -7.66
N ALA A 26 -37.05 -33.96 -8.24
CA ALA A 26 -36.28 -35.20 -8.17
C ALA A 26 -35.55 -35.21 -6.82
N GLN A 27 -36.00 -36.06 -5.89
CA GLN A 27 -35.25 -36.40 -4.69
C GLN A 27 -34.16 -37.42 -5.08
N ASP A 28 -32.93 -36.95 -5.24
CA ASP A 28 -31.76 -37.81 -5.19
C ASP A 28 -31.46 -38.18 -3.73
N PRO A 29 -31.27 -39.48 -3.41
CA PRO A 29 -30.77 -39.90 -2.11
C PRO A 29 -29.25 -39.73 -2.08
N VAL A 30 -28.76 -38.49 -1.97
CA VAL A 30 -27.36 -38.25 -1.61
C VAL A 30 -27.21 -38.55 -0.12
N SER A 31 -26.42 -39.58 0.16
CA SER A 31 -25.91 -39.93 1.48
C SER A 31 -25.44 -38.68 2.22
N ARG A 32 -26.10 -38.35 3.33
CA ARG A 32 -25.68 -37.28 4.24
C ARG A 32 -24.40 -37.73 4.94
N ASN A 33 -23.25 -37.50 4.31
CA ASN A 33 -21.99 -37.47 5.05
C ASN A 33 -22.13 -36.39 6.13
N ALA A 34 -21.86 -36.78 7.38
CA ALA A 34 -21.90 -35.90 8.53
C ALA A 34 -20.81 -34.81 8.37
N LEU A 35 -21.15 -33.73 7.69
CA LEU A 35 -20.32 -32.54 7.62
C LEU A 35 -20.43 -31.87 9.00
N GLU A 36 -19.39 -32.02 9.83
CA GLU A 36 -19.32 -31.27 11.08
C GLU A 36 -19.36 -29.77 10.77
N THR A 37 -20.34 -29.09 11.34
CA THR A 37 -20.44 -27.62 11.27
C THR A 37 -19.25 -27.03 12.02
N LEU A 38 -18.23 -26.62 11.26
CA LEU A 38 -17.15 -25.79 11.77
C LEU A 38 -17.72 -24.52 12.43
N PRO A 39 -17.07 -23.99 13.48
CA PRO A 39 -17.52 -22.77 14.15
C PRO A 39 -17.64 -21.63 13.13
N GLU A 40 -18.77 -20.90 13.19
CA GLU A 40 -18.97 -19.68 12.41
C GLU A 40 -17.75 -18.76 12.57
N LEU A 41 -17.22 -18.25 11.44
CA LEU A 41 -16.16 -17.25 11.46
C LEU A 41 -16.59 -16.13 12.41
N THR A 42 -15.85 -16.01 13.50
CA THR A 42 -16.00 -14.97 14.52
C THR A 42 -16.12 -13.61 13.87
N THR A 43 -17.10 -12.82 14.32
CA THR A 43 -17.36 -11.44 13.90
C THR A 43 -16.07 -10.67 13.66
N ALA A 44 -15.97 -10.00 12.50
CA ALA A 44 -14.78 -9.27 12.09
C ALA A 44 -14.22 -8.42 13.26
N PRO A 45 -12.90 -8.48 13.51
CA PRO A 45 -12.29 -7.69 14.57
C PRO A 45 -12.65 -6.21 14.42
N PRO A 46 -12.79 -5.46 15.52
CA PRO A 46 -13.08 -4.03 15.46
C PRO A 46 -12.08 -3.37 14.51
N GLY A 47 -12.60 -2.61 13.55
CA GLY A 47 -11.79 -1.97 12.52
C GLY A 47 -10.65 -1.14 13.15
N PRO A 48 -9.52 -0.97 12.44
CA PRO A 48 -8.40 -0.21 12.94
C PRO A 48 -8.86 1.18 13.40
N GLN A 49 -8.42 1.59 14.58
CA GLN A 49 -8.71 2.93 15.09
C GLN A 49 -8.02 3.94 14.16
N PRO A 50 -8.72 5.00 13.72
CA PRO A 50 -8.12 6.02 12.86
C PRO A 50 -6.88 6.63 13.54
N LEU A 51 -5.90 7.07 12.73
CA LEU A 51 -4.73 7.78 13.26
C LEU A 51 -5.17 8.89 14.20
N PRO A 52 -4.57 9.01 15.38
CA PRO A 52 -4.83 10.14 16.26
C PRO A 52 -4.14 11.39 15.69
N TRP A 53 -4.70 11.94 14.61
CA TRP A 53 -4.30 13.25 14.13
C TRP A 53 -4.68 14.29 15.17
N VAL A 54 -3.69 14.86 15.85
CA VAL A 54 -3.88 15.88 16.87
C VAL A 54 -3.87 17.24 16.19
N ALA A 55 -5.03 17.90 16.12
CA ALA A 55 -5.12 19.28 15.66
C ALA A 55 -4.31 20.19 16.58
N CYS A 56 -3.43 21.02 16.01
CA CYS A 56 -2.48 21.80 16.81
C CYS A 56 -2.44 23.29 16.47
N ALA A 57 -2.80 23.69 15.25
CA ALA A 57 -2.75 25.10 14.86
C ALA A 57 -3.70 25.40 13.71
N LYS A 58 -4.19 26.65 13.68
CA LYS A 58 -4.88 27.21 12.51
C LYS A 58 -3.87 27.79 11.53
N LYS A 59 -4.32 28.05 10.30
CA LYS A 59 -3.56 28.77 9.27
C LYS A 59 -2.86 30.00 9.84
N ASP A 60 -1.61 30.20 9.43
CA ASP A 60 -0.71 31.30 9.81
C ASP A 60 -0.36 31.35 11.31
N SER A 61 -0.67 30.30 12.08
CA SER A 61 -0.24 30.14 13.48
C SER A 61 0.97 29.19 13.59
N THR A 62 1.40 28.86 14.81
CA THR A 62 2.47 27.89 15.08
C THR A 62 1.89 26.69 15.82
N CYS A 63 2.20 25.49 15.35
CA CYS A 63 1.95 24.23 16.02
C CYS A 63 3.11 23.97 16.99
N GLU A 64 2.80 23.71 18.26
CA GLU A 64 3.79 23.46 19.32
C GLU A 64 3.54 22.08 19.96
N PRO A 65 3.99 20.99 19.32
CA PRO A 65 3.80 19.65 19.85
C PRO A 65 4.52 19.49 21.19
N GLU A 66 3.83 19.00 22.22
CA GLU A 66 4.42 18.65 23.53
C GLU A 66 5.13 17.28 23.53
N THR A 67 5.31 16.70 22.34
CA THR A 67 5.86 15.36 22.15
C THR A 67 7.25 15.42 21.52
N GLN A 68 8.12 14.52 21.95
CA GLN A 68 9.41 14.26 21.31
C GLN A 68 9.29 13.12 20.27
N GLY A 69 10.32 12.99 19.43
CA GLY A 69 10.43 12.00 18.37
C GLY A 69 10.08 12.56 17.00
N LEU A 70 9.83 11.62 16.08
CA LEU A 70 9.45 11.91 14.70
C LEU A 70 7.96 12.29 14.66
N LEU A 71 7.65 13.37 13.95
CA LEU A 71 6.29 13.87 13.76
C LEU A 71 6.02 14.03 12.28
N THR A 72 4.93 13.42 11.81
CA THR A 72 4.36 13.75 10.51
C THR A 72 3.27 14.79 10.71
N THR A 73 3.43 15.95 10.07
CA THR A 73 2.45 17.04 10.10
C THR A 73 1.75 17.14 8.77
N ARG A 74 0.45 17.44 8.80
CA ARG A 74 -0.36 17.76 7.62
C ARG A 74 -0.93 19.16 7.74
N TYR A 75 -1.04 19.88 6.63
CA TYR A 75 -1.75 21.16 6.52
C TYR A 75 -2.79 21.07 5.43
N GLY A 76 -4.01 21.54 5.68
CA GLY A 76 -5.07 21.52 4.68
C GLY A 76 -6.46 21.42 5.30
N LEU A 77 -7.39 20.79 4.56
CA LEU A 77 -8.78 20.57 4.99
C LEU A 77 -9.45 19.47 4.14
N ASN A 78 -10.43 18.76 4.71
CA ASN A 78 -11.36 17.87 4.00
C ASN A 78 -10.68 16.84 3.08
N GLY A 79 -9.66 16.13 3.58
CA GLY A 79 -8.96 15.10 2.80
C GLY A 79 -7.96 15.65 1.77
N THR A 80 -7.74 16.97 1.74
CA THR A 80 -6.77 17.61 0.86
C THR A 80 -5.69 18.29 1.69
N TYR A 81 -4.50 17.69 1.67
CA TYR A 81 -3.41 18.02 2.58
C TYR A 81 -2.04 18.05 1.87
N THR A 82 -1.14 18.90 2.34
CA THR A 82 0.30 18.74 2.14
C THR A 82 0.92 18.21 3.42
N TYR A 83 2.02 17.45 3.30
CA TYR A 83 2.68 16.83 4.44
C TYR A 83 4.15 17.20 4.51
N TRP A 84 4.68 17.15 5.72
CA TRP A 84 6.11 17.22 6.00
C TRP A 84 6.43 16.46 7.29
N VAL A 85 7.70 16.10 7.46
CA VAL A 85 8.17 15.31 8.60
C VAL A 85 9.20 16.14 9.37
N THR A 86 9.15 16.07 10.69
CA THR A 86 10.10 16.72 11.59
C THR A 86 10.52 15.76 12.70
N PHE A 87 11.64 16.05 13.36
CA PHE A 87 12.11 15.33 14.54
C PHE A 87 12.41 16.33 15.64
N ASN A 88 11.78 16.18 16.81
CA ASN A 88 11.94 17.05 18.00
C ASN A 88 11.84 18.56 17.73
N THR A 89 11.13 18.96 16.68
CA THR A 89 10.93 20.36 16.33
C THR A 89 9.74 20.90 17.10
N THR A 90 9.99 21.83 18.03
CA THR A 90 8.97 22.33 18.96
C THR A 90 8.10 23.45 18.40
N ARG A 91 8.50 24.07 17.28
CA ARG A 91 7.77 25.16 16.65
C ARG A 91 7.63 24.89 15.17
N ILE A 92 6.46 24.41 14.77
CA ILE A 92 6.15 24.04 13.38
C ILE A 92 5.19 25.10 12.81
N PRO A 93 5.61 25.96 11.88
CA PRO A 93 4.73 26.93 11.24
C PRO A 93 3.56 26.24 10.54
N CYS A 94 2.33 26.70 10.80
CA CYS A 94 1.13 26.18 10.17
C CYS A 94 0.69 27.05 9.00
N ASN A 95 1.47 27.03 7.92
CA ASN A 95 1.22 27.87 6.76
C ASN A 95 1.69 27.21 5.46
N SER A 96 1.43 27.86 4.34
CA SER A 96 1.80 27.35 3.03
C SER A 96 3.28 27.50 2.67
N SER A 97 4.10 28.19 3.47
CA SER A 97 5.53 28.35 3.14
C SER A 97 6.35 27.10 3.46
N VAL A 98 5.85 26.22 4.33
CA VAL A 98 6.54 24.97 4.71
C VAL A 98 6.41 23.92 3.61
N ALA A 99 5.18 23.58 3.23
CA ALA A 99 4.89 22.45 2.35
C ALA A 99 3.99 22.79 1.17
N GLY A 100 3.74 24.08 0.92
CA GLY A 100 2.85 24.54 -0.13
C GLY A 100 1.40 24.75 0.30
N ASP A 101 0.57 25.27 -0.62
CA ASP A 101 -0.87 25.50 -0.40
C ASP A 101 -1.72 24.43 -1.12
N PRO A 102 -2.20 23.39 -0.40
CA PRO A 102 -3.00 22.29 -0.98
C PRO A 102 -4.34 22.74 -1.58
N LEU A 103 -4.84 23.93 -1.23
CA LEU A 103 -6.12 24.47 -1.70
C LEU A 103 -5.94 25.82 -2.41
N SER A 104 -4.75 26.09 -2.98
CA SER A 104 -4.55 27.26 -3.82
C SER A 104 -5.49 27.18 -5.02
N GLY A 105 -6.37 28.17 -5.20
CA GLY A 105 -7.38 28.19 -6.27
C GLY A 105 -8.83 28.12 -5.79
N LEU A 106 -9.08 27.73 -4.53
CA LEU A 106 -10.36 28.02 -3.88
C LEU A 106 -10.28 29.44 -3.28
N SER A 107 -11.28 30.29 -3.53
CA SER A 107 -11.31 31.67 -3.02
C SER A 107 -11.03 31.68 -1.51
N GLN A 108 -9.90 32.28 -1.14
CA GLN A 108 -9.17 32.01 0.10
C GLN A 108 -9.81 32.58 1.38
N ASP A 109 -10.88 33.38 1.27
CA ASP A 109 -11.29 34.27 2.37
C ASP A 109 -12.10 33.60 3.49
N ASN A 110 -12.57 32.36 3.31
CA ASN A 110 -13.41 31.68 4.32
C ASN A 110 -13.02 30.22 4.61
N ILE A 111 -11.93 29.71 4.04
CA ILE A 111 -11.50 28.33 4.31
C ILE A 111 -10.43 28.34 5.40
N THR A 112 -10.83 27.95 6.62
CA THR A 112 -9.88 27.79 7.73
C THR A 112 -9.13 26.48 7.55
N LYS A 113 -7.95 26.55 6.95
CA LYS A 113 -7.00 25.44 6.94
C LYS A 113 -6.43 25.26 8.34
N GLU A 114 -6.09 24.02 8.67
CA GLU A 114 -5.51 23.68 9.96
C GLU A 114 -4.33 22.73 9.78
N CYS A 115 -3.49 22.70 10.81
CA CYS A 115 -2.45 21.71 10.95
C CYS A 115 -2.84 20.70 12.01
N ALA A 116 -2.52 19.45 11.70
CA ALA A 116 -2.57 18.35 12.64
C ALA A 116 -1.29 17.53 12.50
N PHE A 117 -0.87 16.88 13.59
CA PHE A 117 0.28 16.00 13.58
C PHE A 117 -0.05 14.60 14.09
N THR A 118 0.83 13.65 13.78
CA THR A 118 0.87 12.30 14.34
C THR A 118 2.33 11.91 14.61
N GLN A 119 2.57 11.05 15.60
CA GLN A 119 3.90 10.47 15.87
C GLN A 119 4.22 9.26 14.98
N GLU A 120 3.27 8.85 14.14
CA GLU A 120 3.48 7.75 13.21
C GLU A 120 4.39 8.16 12.05
N ASN A 121 5.31 7.27 11.70
CA ASN A 121 6.22 7.42 10.57
C ASN A 121 5.54 7.00 9.24
N ILE A 122 4.46 7.69 8.86
CA ILE A 122 3.58 7.27 7.75
C ILE A 122 4.26 7.28 6.38
N PHE A 123 5.43 7.91 6.26
CA PHE A 123 6.21 7.97 5.02
C PHE A 123 7.54 7.23 5.12
N ASP A 124 7.76 6.48 6.21
CA ASP A 124 8.97 5.70 6.41
C ASP A 124 10.26 6.52 6.23
N ALA A 125 10.30 7.68 6.88
CA ALA A 125 11.51 8.48 6.99
C ALA A 125 12.54 7.74 7.86
N PRO A 126 13.81 7.60 7.43
CA PRO A 126 14.80 6.86 8.20
C PRO A 126 14.98 7.44 9.61
N ALA A 127 15.22 6.54 10.58
CA ALA A 127 15.44 6.89 11.96
C ALA A 127 16.62 7.87 12.09
N VAL A 128 16.64 8.69 13.15
CA VAL A 128 17.66 9.74 13.29
C VAL A 128 19.08 9.18 13.42
N ASP A 129 19.18 7.99 13.99
CA ASP A 129 20.39 7.21 14.25
C ASP A 129 20.69 6.18 13.15
N ASP A 130 19.93 6.18 12.05
CA ASP A 130 20.18 5.30 10.92
C ASP A 130 21.61 5.55 10.35
N PRO A 131 22.46 4.52 10.25
CA PRO A 131 23.83 4.68 9.76
C PRO A 131 23.92 5.07 8.28
N ALA A 132 22.82 4.97 7.51
CA ALA A 132 22.77 5.36 6.10
C ALA A 132 22.79 6.88 5.89
N TRP A 133 22.59 7.69 6.93
CA TRP A 133 22.65 9.15 6.81
C TRP A 133 24.06 9.64 6.49
N THR A 134 24.21 10.29 5.35
CA THR A 134 25.47 10.90 4.93
C THR A 134 25.35 12.42 4.95
N GLU A 135 26.26 13.12 5.64
CA GLU A 135 26.35 14.58 5.59
C GLU A 135 26.74 15.04 4.18
N VAL A 136 26.02 16.01 3.62
CA VAL A 136 26.23 16.49 2.25
C VAL A 136 26.50 17.98 2.14
N ALA A 137 26.06 18.78 3.11
CA ALA A 137 26.27 20.22 3.12
C ALA A 137 26.07 20.82 4.51
N LYS A 138 26.78 21.91 4.79
CA LYS A 138 26.48 22.83 5.90
C LYS A 138 25.37 23.80 5.51
N GLU A 139 24.76 24.45 6.50
CA GLU A 139 23.82 25.55 6.31
C GLU A 139 24.36 26.64 5.36
N GLY A 140 23.53 27.07 4.41
CA GLY A 140 23.88 27.96 3.31
C GLY A 140 24.60 27.27 2.14
N GLY A 141 25.12 26.05 2.35
CA GLY A 141 25.74 25.24 1.31
C GLY A 141 24.74 24.69 0.30
N SER A 142 25.25 24.03 -0.73
CA SER A 142 24.43 23.29 -1.68
C SER A 142 25.13 22.01 -2.08
N PHE A 143 24.36 21.00 -2.47
CA PHE A 143 24.88 19.71 -2.89
C PHE A 143 24.11 19.17 -4.09
N TYR A 144 24.70 18.13 -4.69
CA TYR A 144 24.11 17.28 -5.72
C TYR A 144 24.16 15.84 -5.19
N HIS A 145 23.14 15.05 -5.48
CA HIS A 145 23.13 13.64 -5.11
C HIS A 145 23.03 12.77 -6.36
N LYS A 146 23.96 11.83 -6.50
CA LYS A 146 23.94 10.81 -7.56
C LYS A 146 23.10 9.64 -7.07
N GLY A 147 22.13 9.20 -7.87
CA GLY A 147 21.30 8.06 -7.54
C GLY A 147 19.95 8.15 -8.25
N GLU A 148 19.45 7.00 -8.71
CA GLU A 148 18.11 6.93 -9.26
C GLU A 148 17.07 6.92 -8.14
N GLY A 149 15.94 7.59 -8.35
CA GLY A 149 14.80 7.57 -7.44
C GLY A 149 14.77 8.71 -6.41
N LEU A 150 13.88 8.55 -5.44
CA LEU A 150 13.68 9.50 -4.35
C LEU A 150 14.65 9.22 -3.21
N PHE A 151 15.04 10.29 -2.52
CA PHE A 151 15.89 10.24 -1.34
C PHE A 151 15.29 11.13 -0.26
N TRP A 152 15.43 10.70 0.99
CA TRP A 152 15.17 11.58 2.11
C TRP A 152 16.36 12.50 2.30
N MET A 153 16.06 13.77 2.55
CA MET A 153 17.00 14.73 3.07
C MET A 153 16.48 15.21 4.41
N ARG A 154 17.37 15.35 5.39
CA ARG A 154 17.07 16.05 6.65
C ARG A 154 17.98 17.26 6.81
N TYR A 155 17.44 18.33 7.34
CA TYR A 155 18.14 19.56 7.66
C TYR A 155 17.94 19.92 9.12
N GLY A 156 19.01 20.27 9.81
CA GLY A 156 18.94 20.66 11.21
C GLY A 156 20.23 20.45 11.97
N ALA A 157 20.12 20.35 13.28
CA ALA A 157 21.22 20.12 14.21
C ALA A 157 20.99 18.78 14.95
N PRO A 158 21.99 18.22 15.66
CA PRO A 158 21.78 17.03 16.47
C PRO A 158 20.49 17.11 17.28
N GLU A 159 19.72 16.03 17.22
CA GLU A 159 18.41 15.89 17.86
C GLU A 159 17.27 16.74 17.29
N LYS A 160 17.44 17.63 16.30
CA LYS A 160 16.34 18.45 15.74
C LYS A 160 16.44 18.58 14.23
N TYR A 161 15.45 18.06 13.52
CA TYR A 161 15.48 18.00 12.06
C TYR A 161 14.13 18.31 11.42
N VAL A 162 14.16 18.90 10.23
CA VAL A 162 13.07 18.89 9.26
C VAL A 162 13.47 18.02 8.08
N TYR A 163 12.54 17.24 7.56
CA TYR A 163 12.76 16.29 6.49
C TYR A 163 12.06 16.78 5.22
N GLY A 164 12.70 16.51 4.09
CA GLY A 164 12.16 16.71 2.74
C GLY A 164 12.49 15.52 1.86
N LEU A 165 11.69 15.33 0.82
CA LEU A 165 12.02 14.39 -0.25
C LEU A 165 12.64 15.16 -1.41
N PHE A 166 13.55 14.52 -2.12
CA PHE A 166 14.07 15.05 -3.37
C PHE A 166 14.45 13.90 -4.31
N GLN A 167 14.56 14.20 -5.60
CA GLN A 167 14.90 13.23 -6.63
C GLN A 167 16.42 13.25 -6.86
N GLY A 168 17.05 12.08 -6.86
CA GLY A 168 18.45 11.94 -7.24
C GLY A 168 18.65 12.01 -8.76
N SER A 169 19.89 12.26 -9.17
CA SER A 169 20.29 12.35 -10.57
C SER A 169 20.73 11.00 -11.15
N THR A 170 20.26 10.67 -12.36
CA THR A 170 20.60 9.42 -13.08
C THR A 170 21.67 9.58 -14.17
N GLY A 171 22.07 10.82 -14.53
CA GLY A 171 23.07 11.04 -15.56
C GLY A 171 24.53 10.89 -15.10
N ASP A 172 25.42 10.47 -16.02
CA ASP A 172 26.88 10.52 -15.82
C ASP A 172 27.36 11.93 -15.44
N ASN A 173 26.62 12.95 -15.89
CA ASN A 173 26.77 14.36 -15.55
C ASN A 173 25.96 14.75 -14.30
N ALA A 174 25.92 13.94 -13.24
CA ALA A 174 25.08 14.19 -12.07
C ALA A 174 25.28 15.53 -11.30
N GLN A 175 26.21 16.37 -11.76
CA GLN A 175 26.36 17.77 -11.35
C GLN A 175 25.40 18.73 -12.08
N SER A 176 24.62 18.29 -13.07
CA SER A 176 23.67 19.13 -13.81
C SER A 176 22.21 19.04 -13.36
N ASP A 177 21.79 17.98 -12.67
CA ASP A 177 20.36 17.61 -12.76
C ASP A 177 19.50 18.03 -11.55
N GLN A 178 20.08 18.18 -10.36
CA GLN A 178 19.37 18.78 -9.22
C GLN A 178 20.31 19.35 -8.16
N LYS A 179 20.39 20.68 -8.08
CA LYS A 179 21.08 21.38 -6.99
C LYS A 179 20.11 21.64 -5.85
N VAL A 180 20.42 21.16 -4.65
CA VAL A 180 19.63 21.42 -3.44
C VAL A 180 20.40 22.35 -2.52
N THR A 181 19.74 23.40 -2.02
CA THR A 181 20.33 24.35 -1.07
C THR A 181 19.94 23.99 0.36
N CYS A 182 20.94 23.84 1.22
CA CYS A 182 20.77 23.53 2.62
C CYS A 182 20.43 24.79 3.42
N SER A 183 19.15 25.15 3.55
CA SER A 183 18.74 26.40 4.21
C SER A 183 17.32 26.39 4.76
N ASP A 184 17.05 27.21 5.78
CA ASP A 184 15.72 27.47 6.32
C ASP A 184 14.71 27.83 5.24
N SER A 185 15.14 28.58 4.22
CA SER A 185 14.27 29.02 3.12
C SER A 185 13.77 27.87 2.24
N TYR A 186 14.57 26.82 2.06
CA TYR A 186 14.19 25.66 1.26
C TYR A 186 13.17 24.79 2.00
N PHE A 187 13.39 24.57 3.31
CA PHE A 187 12.52 23.74 4.15
C PHE A 187 11.31 24.51 4.71
N GLY A 188 11.36 25.84 4.69
CA GLY A 188 10.35 26.72 5.28
C GLY A 188 10.31 26.71 6.82
N ILE A 189 11.28 26.04 7.48
CA ILE A 189 11.38 25.88 8.93
C ILE A 189 12.85 25.98 9.33
N ASP A 190 13.13 26.73 10.41
CA ASP A 190 14.39 26.65 11.16
C ASP A 190 14.20 25.69 12.35
N PRO A 191 14.62 24.42 12.25
CA PRO A 191 14.38 23.43 13.30
C PRO A 191 15.25 23.68 14.56
N ALA A 192 16.32 24.47 14.46
CA ALA A 192 17.31 24.63 15.51
C ALA A 192 17.90 26.05 15.54
N GLN A 193 17.06 27.03 15.85
CA GLN A 193 17.42 28.45 15.86
C GLN A 193 18.69 28.74 16.68
N GLY A 194 19.63 29.47 16.08
CA GLY A 194 20.89 29.88 16.70
C GLY A 194 21.96 28.77 16.76
N THR A 195 21.72 27.61 16.16
CA THR A 195 22.68 26.50 16.05
C THR A 195 23.09 26.31 14.60
N GLU A 196 24.35 25.94 14.34
CA GLU A 196 24.81 25.55 12.99
C GLU A 196 24.06 24.29 12.55
N LYS A 197 23.44 24.35 11.36
CA LYS A 197 22.66 23.24 10.80
C LYS A 197 23.39 22.58 9.64
N PHE A 198 23.05 21.34 9.37
CA PHE A 198 23.63 20.50 8.34
C PHE A 198 22.53 19.77 7.58
N CYS A 199 22.80 19.44 6.33
CA CYS A 199 21.96 18.57 5.51
C CYS A 199 22.59 17.19 5.43
N TYR A 200 21.74 16.19 5.63
CA TYR A 200 22.07 14.78 5.46
C TYR A 200 21.14 14.17 4.42
N VAL A 201 21.64 13.20 3.66
CA VAL A 201 20.86 12.40 2.71
C VAL A 201 20.85 10.96 3.16
N GLY A 202 19.69 10.31 3.01
CA GLY A 202 19.44 8.92 3.34
C GLY A 202 18.51 8.28 2.31
N PRO A 203 18.35 6.94 2.35
CA PRO A 203 17.48 6.23 1.42
C PRO A 203 16.02 6.66 1.59
N ALA A 204 15.24 6.68 0.51
CA ALA A 204 13.78 6.71 0.60
C ALA A 204 13.21 5.31 0.43
N TYR A 205 12.62 4.80 1.50
CA TYR A 205 11.83 3.57 1.46
C TYR A 205 10.43 3.82 0.87
N THR A 206 9.96 5.07 0.90
CA THR A 206 8.79 5.53 0.17
C THR A 206 9.06 5.48 -1.35
N LYS A 207 8.62 4.39 -1.97
CA LYS A 207 8.72 4.23 -3.43
C LYS A 207 7.45 4.74 -4.11
N GLY A 208 7.66 5.47 -5.19
CA GLY A 208 6.60 5.73 -6.16
C GLY A 208 6.21 4.44 -6.88
N ILE A 209 4.93 4.25 -7.15
CA ILE A 209 4.39 3.00 -7.72
C ILE A 209 4.64 2.94 -9.22
N TYR A 210 4.53 4.06 -9.94
CA TYR A 210 4.50 4.06 -11.41
C TYR A 210 5.60 4.88 -12.07
N GLY A 211 6.46 5.52 -11.26
CA GLY A 211 7.35 6.55 -11.74
C GLY A 211 6.60 7.86 -12.00
N PHE A 212 7.37 8.96 -12.06
CA PHE A 212 6.81 10.28 -12.28
C PHE A 212 6.18 10.45 -13.67
N LYS A 213 4.88 10.76 -13.70
CA LYS A 213 4.12 11.07 -14.92
C LYS A 213 3.89 12.58 -15.02
N GLU A 214 4.15 13.19 -16.18
CA GLU A 214 3.83 14.60 -16.41
C GLU A 214 2.30 14.80 -16.35
N CYS A 215 1.83 15.79 -15.61
CA CYS A 215 0.40 16.09 -15.51
C CYS A 215 0.03 17.53 -15.89
N ALA A 216 0.98 18.46 -15.90
CA ALA A 216 0.73 19.85 -16.28
C ALA A 216 2.01 20.61 -16.62
N LYS A 217 1.85 21.66 -17.42
CA LYS A 217 2.84 22.73 -17.58
C LYS A 217 2.60 23.81 -16.52
N GLU A 218 3.63 24.60 -16.22
CA GLU A 218 3.52 25.77 -15.35
C GLU A 218 2.35 26.69 -15.75
N GLY A 219 1.59 27.13 -14.74
CA GLY A 219 0.36 27.91 -14.88
C GLY A 219 -0.90 27.09 -15.18
N MET A 220 -0.78 25.80 -15.52
CA MET A 220 -1.93 24.91 -15.74
C MET A 220 -2.28 24.15 -14.45
N THR A 221 -3.31 23.31 -14.53
CA THR A 221 -3.72 22.47 -13.41
C THR A 221 -3.40 20.99 -13.69
N CYS A 222 -2.57 20.41 -12.84
CA CYS A 222 -2.23 18.99 -12.82
C CYS A 222 -3.47 18.17 -12.45
N THR A 223 -3.86 17.28 -13.33
CA THR A 223 -4.97 16.34 -13.10
C THR A 223 -4.38 14.93 -13.11
N PRO A 224 -4.08 14.33 -11.95
CA PRO A 224 -3.69 12.93 -11.89
C PRO A 224 -4.73 12.09 -12.63
N GLN A 225 -4.30 11.24 -13.56
CA GLN A 225 -5.21 10.48 -14.43
C GLN A 225 -5.98 9.40 -13.70
N GLU A 226 -5.48 8.99 -12.53
CA GLU A 226 -6.12 8.05 -11.64
C GLU A 226 -6.93 8.88 -10.64
N ASN A 227 -8.15 8.46 -10.28
CA ASN A 227 -8.94 9.07 -9.20
C ASN A 227 -8.27 8.79 -7.85
N VAL A 228 -7.02 9.21 -7.68
CA VAL A 228 -6.20 8.94 -6.51
C VAL A 228 -6.75 9.72 -5.33
N SER A 229 -7.49 9.00 -4.50
CA SER A 229 -7.77 9.36 -3.11
C SER A 229 -6.56 9.12 -2.20
N THR A 230 -5.38 8.83 -2.76
CA THR A 230 -4.18 8.42 -2.02
C THR A 230 -3.18 9.57 -1.94
N THR A 231 -2.15 9.39 -1.11
CA THR A 231 -1.04 10.34 -1.06
C THR A 231 -0.13 10.12 -2.28
N MET A 232 0.31 11.20 -2.88
CA MET A 232 1.19 11.25 -4.04
C MET A 232 2.41 12.10 -3.72
N VAL A 233 3.50 11.84 -4.44
CA VAL A 233 4.60 12.78 -4.58
C VAL A 233 4.31 13.65 -5.78
N LEU A 234 4.26 14.96 -5.56
CA LEU A 234 4.25 15.95 -6.62
C LEU A 234 5.65 16.52 -6.77
N ARG A 235 6.11 16.68 -8.00
CA ARG A 235 7.31 17.48 -8.29
C ARG A 235 7.00 18.60 -9.26
N TYR A 236 7.67 19.72 -9.06
CA TYR A 236 7.57 20.91 -9.88
C TYR A 236 8.93 21.48 -10.16
N GLY A 237 9.23 21.76 -11.42
CA GLY A 237 10.56 22.21 -11.83
C GLY A 237 10.87 21.82 -13.26
N ASN A 238 12.16 21.64 -13.54
CA ASN A 238 12.67 21.15 -14.82
C ASN A 238 13.94 20.32 -14.62
N GLU A 239 14.60 19.96 -15.72
CA GLU A 239 15.81 19.13 -15.73
C GLU A 239 16.97 19.65 -14.87
N THR A 240 16.96 20.92 -14.44
CA THR A 240 18.02 21.51 -13.61
C THR A 240 17.67 21.58 -12.11
N GLY A 241 16.43 21.25 -11.74
CA GLY A 241 16.00 21.19 -10.35
C GLY A 241 14.50 20.98 -10.18
N TRP A 242 14.12 20.27 -9.13
CA TRP A 242 12.75 19.96 -8.78
C TRP A 242 12.46 20.30 -7.32
N ASP A 243 11.34 20.96 -7.05
CA ASP A 243 10.72 20.98 -5.72
C ASP A 243 9.77 19.78 -5.60
N THR A 244 9.85 19.04 -4.50
CA THR A 244 9.14 17.78 -4.32
C THR A 244 8.30 17.83 -3.05
N ARG A 245 7.01 17.50 -3.16
CA ARG A 245 6.03 17.63 -2.07
C ARG A 245 5.19 16.38 -1.93
N LEU A 246 4.92 16.03 -0.67
CA LEU A 246 3.92 15.03 -0.31
C LEU A 246 2.56 15.69 -0.30
N HIS A 247 1.64 15.21 -1.12
CA HIS A 247 0.31 15.77 -1.27
C HIS A 247 -0.74 14.68 -1.29
N ARG A 248 -1.84 14.91 -0.58
CA ARG A 248 -3.06 14.09 -0.67
C ARG A 248 -4.19 14.98 -1.11
N ARG A 249 -5.10 14.40 -1.89
CA ARG A 249 -6.31 15.09 -2.30
C ARG A 249 -7.51 14.17 -2.37
N ASN A 250 -8.65 14.65 -1.91
CA ASN A 250 -9.93 13.99 -2.11
C ASN A 250 -10.60 14.50 -3.40
N GLY A 251 -10.01 14.13 -4.55
CA GLY A 251 -10.46 14.52 -5.88
C GLY A 251 -10.11 15.96 -6.31
N GLY A 252 -9.95 16.18 -7.62
CA GLY A 252 -9.73 17.49 -8.24
C GLY A 252 -8.29 17.79 -8.67
N ASN A 253 -8.08 18.98 -9.24
CA ASN A 253 -6.87 19.34 -9.99
C ASN A 253 -5.90 20.23 -9.19
N VAL A 254 -4.61 19.88 -9.13
CA VAL A 254 -3.56 20.60 -8.39
C VAL A 254 -2.94 21.72 -9.24
N PRO A 255 -2.88 22.98 -8.78
CA PRO A 255 -2.23 24.04 -9.55
C PRO A 255 -0.73 23.78 -9.74
N CYS A 256 -0.27 23.86 -10.99
CA CYS A 256 1.15 23.76 -11.30
C CYS A 256 1.78 25.14 -11.28
N SER A 257 2.17 25.64 -10.10
CA SER A 257 2.68 27.00 -9.94
C SER A 257 3.55 27.18 -8.70
N ASP A 258 4.42 28.19 -8.72
CA ASP A 258 5.27 28.55 -7.56
C ASP A 258 4.44 28.80 -6.29
N LYS A 259 3.25 29.40 -6.43
CA LYS A 259 2.36 29.66 -5.28
C LYS A 259 1.89 28.37 -4.61
N PHE A 260 1.64 27.31 -5.37
CA PHE A 260 1.25 26.02 -4.80
C PHE A 260 2.43 25.38 -4.07
N PHE A 261 3.63 25.38 -4.66
CA PHE A 261 4.83 24.74 -4.11
C PHE A 261 5.51 25.56 -3.01
N GLY A 262 5.27 26.88 -2.96
CA GLY A 262 5.90 27.80 -2.02
C GLY A 262 7.35 28.16 -2.38
N TYR A 263 7.92 27.54 -3.41
CA TYR A 263 9.30 27.69 -3.85
C TYR A 263 9.39 27.59 -5.38
N ASP A 264 10.24 28.42 -5.99
CA ASP A 264 10.58 28.33 -7.42
C ASP A 264 11.99 27.71 -7.55
N PRO A 265 12.10 26.43 -7.95
CA PRO A 265 13.40 25.77 -8.07
C PRO A 265 14.23 26.25 -9.27
N ASN A 266 13.59 26.86 -10.28
CA ASN A 266 14.28 27.28 -11.50
C ASN A 266 13.72 28.64 -11.96
N LYS A 267 14.17 29.69 -11.27
CA LYS A 267 13.77 31.06 -11.57
C LYS A 267 13.97 31.40 -13.04
N ASP A 268 12.97 32.03 -13.63
CA ASP A 268 12.93 32.47 -15.05
C ASP A 268 12.92 31.33 -16.10
N ALA A 269 12.95 30.07 -15.66
CA ALA A 269 12.84 28.90 -16.55
C ALA A 269 11.41 28.33 -16.54
N LYS A 270 11.02 27.74 -17.68
CA LYS A 270 9.74 27.03 -17.79
C LYS A 270 9.76 25.77 -16.95
N LYS A 271 8.71 25.59 -16.14
CA LYS A 271 8.57 24.44 -15.26
C LYS A 271 7.39 23.55 -15.66
N ARG A 272 7.38 22.34 -15.12
CA ARG A 272 6.36 21.32 -15.34
C ARG A 272 6.06 20.61 -14.03
N CYS A 273 4.86 20.07 -13.92
CA CYS A 273 4.46 19.24 -12.81
C CYS A 273 4.39 17.78 -13.23
N TYR A 274 4.95 16.95 -12.37
CA TYR A 274 4.80 15.50 -12.44
C TYR A 274 4.25 14.99 -11.12
N TYR A 275 3.63 13.83 -11.16
CA TYR A 275 3.19 13.14 -9.98
C TYR A 275 3.57 11.67 -10.03
N ASP A 276 3.72 11.07 -8.86
CA ASP A 276 3.74 9.63 -8.68
C ASP A 276 2.92 9.27 -7.46
N VAL A 277 2.29 8.10 -7.48
CA VAL A 277 1.50 7.60 -6.35
C VAL A 277 2.46 6.96 -5.37
N LEU A 278 2.37 7.33 -4.10
CA LEU A 278 3.18 6.68 -3.07
C LEU A 278 2.52 5.39 -2.61
N ALA A 279 3.29 4.31 -2.57
CA ALA A 279 2.94 3.14 -1.77
C ALA A 279 2.93 3.53 -0.27
N PRO A 280 1.98 3.02 0.54
CA PRO A 280 2.08 3.14 1.98
C PRO A 280 3.24 2.28 2.48
N ALA A 281 3.83 2.65 3.61
CA ALA A 281 4.84 1.83 4.26
C ALA A 281 4.19 0.52 4.75
N THR A 282 4.71 -0.62 4.29
CA THR A 282 4.23 -1.93 4.75
C THR A 282 4.92 -2.29 6.05
N VAL A 283 4.14 -2.67 7.06
CA VAL A 283 4.65 -3.07 8.38
C VAL A 283 5.00 -4.55 8.38
N SER A 284 4.13 -5.38 7.79
CA SER A 284 4.34 -6.82 7.69
C SER A 284 3.47 -7.42 6.59
N SER A 285 3.95 -8.51 6.00
CA SER A 285 3.14 -9.44 5.23
C SER A 285 3.36 -10.86 5.73
N GLU A 286 2.28 -11.57 5.99
CA GLU A 286 2.30 -12.93 6.49
C GLU A 286 1.33 -13.82 5.72
N GLY A 287 1.75 -15.05 5.45
CA GLY A 287 0.92 -16.13 4.94
C GLY A 287 0.35 -16.95 6.09
N LYS A 288 -0.82 -17.55 5.91
CA LYS A 288 -1.41 -18.47 6.88
C LYS A 288 -2.27 -19.50 6.17
N TRP A 289 -2.22 -20.73 6.66
CA TRP A 289 -3.19 -21.76 6.31
C TRP A 289 -4.37 -21.76 7.29
N SER A 290 -5.58 -21.81 6.75
CA SER A 290 -6.82 -21.91 7.52
C SER A 290 -7.56 -23.18 7.16
N LEU A 291 -7.91 -24.00 8.16
CA LEU A 291 -8.72 -25.19 7.96
C LEU A 291 -10.15 -24.78 7.57
N VAL A 292 -10.58 -25.14 6.36
CA VAL A 292 -11.89 -24.75 5.80
C VAL A 292 -12.89 -25.90 5.66
N ALA A 293 -12.41 -27.15 5.66
CA ALA A 293 -13.26 -28.34 5.72
C ALA A 293 -12.49 -29.55 6.29
N ARG A 294 -13.23 -30.48 6.89
CA ARG A 294 -12.72 -31.77 7.38
C ARG A 294 -13.75 -32.87 7.11
N CYS A 295 -13.29 -34.08 6.76
CA CYS A 295 -14.09 -35.30 6.82
C CYS A 295 -13.39 -36.38 7.63
N THR A 296 -14.17 -37.33 8.14
CA THR A 296 -13.69 -38.48 8.89
C THR A 296 -14.44 -39.75 8.46
N GLY A 297 -13.84 -40.91 8.71
CA GLY A 297 -14.40 -42.23 8.41
C GLY A 297 -14.24 -42.69 6.97
N THR A 298 -14.74 -43.89 6.68
CA THR A 298 -14.59 -44.60 5.39
C THR A 298 -15.26 -43.92 4.19
N SER A 299 -16.03 -42.85 4.43
CA SER A 299 -16.66 -42.01 3.41
C SER A 299 -15.81 -40.79 3.01
N CYS A 300 -14.63 -40.60 3.60
CA CYS A 300 -13.77 -39.45 3.38
C CYS A 300 -12.95 -39.56 2.08
N LYS A 301 -13.63 -39.78 0.95
CA LYS A 301 -13.01 -39.88 -0.38
C LYS A 301 -12.88 -38.54 -1.08
N GLU A 302 -13.82 -37.63 -0.79
CA GLU A 302 -13.89 -36.33 -1.43
C GLU A 302 -14.43 -35.27 -0.46
N LEU A 303 -13.76 -34.11 -0.41
CA LEU A 303 -14.27 -32.89 0.21
C LEU A 303 -14.55 -31.86 -0.86
N ARG A 304 -15.77 -31.32 -0.88
CA ARG A 304 -16.14 -30.16 -1.70
C ARG A 304 -16.52 -29.00 -0.79
N ARG A 305 -15.89 -27.86 -0.98
CA ARG A 305 -16.18 -26.65 -0.19
C ARG A 305 -16.17 -25.42 -1.07
N SER A 306 -17.14 -24.54 -0.87
CA SER A 306 -17.07 -23.18 -1.42
C SER A 306 -16.16 -22.35 -0.51
N ILE A 307 -15.08 -21.83 -1.06
CA ILE A 307 -14.09 -21.00 -0.38
C ILE A 307 -14.15 -19.57 -0.92
N SER A 308 -13.87 -18.59 -0.06
CA SER A 308 -13.82 -17.18 -0.46
C SER A 308 -12.60 -16.91 -1.32
N PHE A 309 -12.71 -16.02 -2.29
CA PHE A 309 -11.62 -15.64 -3.20
C PHE A 309 -11.59 -14.13 -3.39
N GLY A 310 -10.41 -13.53 -3.27
CA GLY A 310 -10.21 -12.10 -3.44
C GLY A 310 -9.66 -11.39 -2.20
N THR A 311 -9.48 -10.09 -2.31
CA THR A 311 -8.92 -9.25 -1.24
C THR A 311 -9.99 -8.43 -0.53
N SER A 312 -9.91 -8.41 0.78
CA SER A 312 -10.59 -7.47 1.66
C SER A 312 -9.59 -6.47 2.21
N LYS A 313 -9.98 -5.21 2.33
CA LYS A 313 -9.12 -4.15 2.84
C LYS A 313 -9.95 -3.16 3.64
N THR A 314 -9.33 -2.57 4.65
CA THR A 314 -9.98 -1.58 5.52
C THR A 314 -9.86 -0.14 5.01
N ASP A 315 -9.18 0.09 3.88
CA ASP A 315 -8.85 1.42 3.39
C ASP A 315 -9.69 1.89 2.19
N THR A 316 -9.59 3.19 1.89
CA THR A 316 -10.29 3.87 0.79
C THR A 316 -9.44 3.98 -0.48
N TRP A 317 -8.44 3.11 -0.69
CA TRP A 317 -7.60 3.20 -1.89
C TRP A 317 -8.43 2.98 -3.14
N SER A 318 -8.35 3.94 -4.05
CA SER A 318 -9.23 4.08 -5.22
C SER A 318 -9.16 2.92 -6.21
N THR A 319 -8.06 2.17 -6.25
CA THR A 319 -7.92 1.05 -7.18
C THR A 319 -7.30 -0.17 -6.51
N GLN A 320 -7.78 -1.33 -6.96
CA GLN A 320 -7.29 -2.62 -6.54
C GLN A 320 -5.84 -2.88 -7.00
N HIS A 321 -5.46 -2.28 -8.13
CA HIS A 321 -4.14 -2.42 -8.72
C HIS A 321 -3.01 -1.76 -7.89
N GLN A 322 -3.21 -0.53 -7.41
CA GLN A 322 -2.23 0.15 -6.55
C GLN A 322 -1.95 -0.65 -5.28
N TRP A 323 -3.00 -1.19 -4.66
CA TRP A 323 -2.87 -2.03 -3.48
C TRP A 323 -2.15 -3.35 -3.80
N GLY A 324 -2.43 -3.96 -4.95
CA GLY A 324 -1.73 -5.16 -5.41
C GLY A 324 -0.21 -4.96 -5.47
N VAL A 325 0.27 -3.83 -6.01
CA VAL A 325 1.70 -3.52 -6.04
C VAL A 325 2.30 -3.40 -4.64
N VAL A 326 1.59 -2.75 -3.70
CA VAL A 326 2.04 -2.61 -2.31
C VAL A 326 2.20 -3.97 -1.64
N VAL A 327 1.19 -4.82 -1.77
CA VAL A 327 1.22 -6.17 -1.18
C VAL A 327 2.31 -7.02 -1.83
N THR A 328 2.43 -7.00 -3.16
CA THR A 328 3.49 -7.72 -3.88
C THR A 328 4.86 -7.30 -3.41
N ASN A 329 5.15 -5.99 -3.37
CA ASN A 329 6.44 -5.48 -2.91
C ASN A 329 6.71 -5.82 -1.44
N SER A 330 5.67 -5.85 -0.60
CA SER A 330 5.80 -6.22 0.82
C SER A 330 6.20 -7.69 0.96
N ILE A 331 5.52 -8.59 0.24
CA ILE A 331 5.84 -10.02 0.24
C ILE A 331 7.24 -10.25 -0.32
N GLU A 332 7.62 -9.57 -1.40
CA GLU A 332 8.97 -9.65 -1.98
C GLU A 332 10.07 -9.22 -1.01
N ALA A 333 9.79 -8.23 -0.15
CA ALA A 333 10.74 -7.73 0.83
C ALA A 333 10.86 -8.65 2.06
N GLU A 334 9.73 -9.05 2.63
CA GLU A 334 9.68 -9.93 3.79
C GLU A 334 8.35 -10.69 3.82
N PHE A 335 8.42 -12.02 3.80
CA PHE A 335 7.25 -12.87 3.91
C PHE A 335 7.55 -14.07 4.80
N GLY A 336 6.64 -14.34 5.74
CA GLY A 336 6.71 -15.49 6.63
C GLY A 336 5.37 -16.19 6.69
N ILE A 337 5.37 -17.45 7.14
CA ILE A 337 4.12 -18.19 7.37
C ILE A 337 3.84 -18.21 8.87
N PHE A 338 2.70 -17.64 9.26
CA PHE A 338 2.27 -17.57 10.64
C PHE A 338 2.15 -18.96 11.25
N GLY A 339 2.73 -19.13 12.45
CA GLY A 339 2.74 -20.41 13.17
C GLY A 339 3.90 -21.33 12.79
N THR A 340 4.76 -20.92 11.86
CA THR A 340 5.97 -21.65 11.46
C THR A 340 7.21 -20.84 11.87
N SER A 341 8.33 -21.52 12.15
CA SER A 341 9.62 -20.84 12.33
C SER A 341 10.35 -20.57 11.02
N SER A 342 9.78 -20.99 9.89
CA SER A 342 10.43 -20.96 8.58
C SER A 342 10.30 -19.58 7.94
N LYS A 343 11.44 -18.89 7.80
CA LYS A 343 11.52 -17.70 6.94
C LYS A 343 11.54 -18.15 5.49
N VAL A 344 10.76 -17.48 4.67
CA VAL A 344 10.73 -17.71 3.22
C VAL A 344 11.87 -16.90 2.61
N SER A 345 12.65 -17.49 1.71
CA SER A 345 13.68 -16.73 1.00
C SER A 345 13.04 -15.65 0.11
N ALA A 346 13.74 -14.55 -0.12
CA ALA A 346 13.21 -13.46 -0.95
C ALA A 346 12.83 -13.93 -2.38
N SER A 347 13.55 -14.90 -2.95
CA SER A 347 13.25 -15.46 -4.26
C SER A 347 11.95 -16.28 -4.27
N VAL A 348 11.70 -17.07 -3.23
CA VAL A 348 10.44 -17.82 -3.09
C VAL A 348 9.28 -16.88 -2.82
N ALA A 349 9.47 -15.89 -1.95
CA ALA A 349 8.45 -14.89 -1.67
C ALA A 349 8.07 -14.11 -2.92
N ALA A 350 9.05 -13.71 -3.73
CA ALA A 350 8.82 -13.06 -5.02
C ALA A 350 8.10 -13.96 -6.04
N SER A 351 8.52 -15.22 -6.15
CA SER A 351 7.86 -16.20 -7.02
C SER A 351 6.37 -16.35 -6.66
N TYR A 352 6.07 -16.48 -5.36
CA TYR A 352 4.69 -16.55 -4.89
C TYR A 352 3.92 -15.23 -5.09
N ALA A 353 4.54 -14.09 -4.80
CA ALA A 353 3.92 -12.78 -5.01
C ALA A 353 3.57 -12.53 -6.49
N GLN A 354 4.23 -13.23 -7.41
CA GLN A 354 3.99 -13.17 -8.86
C GLN A 354 3.12 -14.31 -9.38
N SER A 355 2.66 -15.23 -8.53
CA SER A 355 1.80 -16.35 -8.95
C SER A 355 0.47 -15.84 -9.50
N GLN A 356 -0.08 -16.59 -10.46
CA GLN A 356 -1.32 -16.21 -11.13
C GLN A 356 -2.49 -16.20 -10.13
N GLU A 357 -2.54 -17.17 -9.24
CA GLU A 357 -3.56 -17.35 -8.20
C GLU A 357 -3.58 -16.17 -7.24
N PHE A 358 -2.39 -15.75 -6.78
CA PHE A 358 -2.25 -14.62 -5.87
C PHE A 358 -2.58 -13.30 -6.57
N GLN A 359 -2.06 -13.07 -7.77
CA GLN A 359 -2.35 -11.85 -8.55
C GLN A 359 -3.83 -11.74 -8.93
N GLN A 360 -4.51 -12.84 -9.24
CA GLN A 360 -5.96 -12.80 -9.49
C GLN A 360 -6.75 -12.51 -8.21
N ALA A 361 -6.36 -13.07 -7.07
CA ALA A 361 -6.98 -12.77 -5.78
C ALA A 361 -6.81 -11.29 -5.42
N LEU A 362 -5.58 -10.77 -5.56
CA LEU A 362 -5.28 -9.35 -5.35
C LEU A 362 -6.11 -8.41 -6.23
N ASN A 363 -6.49 -8.86 -7.43
CA ASN A 363 -7.29 -8.12 -8.41
C ASN A 363 -8.79 -8.43 -8.38
N THR A 364 -9.26 -9.24 -7.42
CA THR A 364 -10.69 -9.55 -7.23
C THR A 364 -11.18 -9.10 -5.85
N SER A 365 -12.34 -8.45 -5.74
CA SER A 365 -12.92 -8.15 -4.42
C SER A 365 -13.31 -9.45 -3.70
N GLN A 366 -13.20 -9.52 -2.37
CA GLN A 366 -13.51 -10.72 -1.55
C GLN A 366 -14.98 -11.24 -1.64
N THR A 367 -15.81 -10.70 -2.52
CA THR A 367 -17.20 -11.16 -2.73
C THR A 367 -17.30 -12.39 -3.62
N SER A 368 -16.20 -12.81 -4.24
CA SER A 368 -16.14 -13.99 -5.10
C SER A 368 -15.95 -15.26 -4.27
N THR A 369 -16.53 -16.37 -4.73
CA THR A 369 -16.35 -17.69 -4.15
C THR A 369 -15.96 -18.70 -5.22
N LEU A 370 -15.06 -19.63 -4.90
CA LEU A 370 -14.69 -20.75 -5.77
C LEU A 370 -15.06 -22.08 -5.09
N THR A 371 -15.25 -23.15 -5.87
CA THR A 371 -15.44 -24.50 -5.30
C THR A 371 -14.10 -25.23 -5.29
N ALA A 372 -13.54 -25.46 -4.10
CA ALA A 372 -12.37 -26.30 -3.90
C ALA A 372 -12.79 -27.76 -3.73
N ILE A 373 -11.98 -28.67 -4.26
CA ILE A 373 -12.24 -30.11 -4.24
C ILE A 373 -10.96 -30.81 -3.81
N CYS A 374 -11.00 -31.53 -2.69
CA CYS A 374 -9.96 -32.46 -2.30
C CYS A 374 -10.43 -33.88 -2.58
N THR A 375 -9.66 -34.61 -3.37
CA THR A 375 -9.85 -36.05 -3.59
C THR A 375 -8.73 -36.79 -2.87
N PHE A 376 -9.09 -37.76 -2.05
CA PHE A 376 -8.13 -38.57 -1.31
C PHE A 376 -8.05 -39.94 -1.99
N GLU A 377 -6.87 -40.28 -2.52
CA GLU A 377 -6.67 -41.54 -3.22
C GLU A 377 -6.70 -42.70 -2.24
N GLU A 378 -7.39 -43.79 -2.64
CA GLU A 378 -7.29 -45.06 -1.93
C GLU A 378 -5.93 -45.68 -2.25
N SER A 379 -5.22 -46.15 -1.21
CA SER A 379 -3.97 -46.88 -1.40
C SER A 379 -4.20 -48.06 -2.34
N SER A 380 -3.55 -48.04 -3.52
CA SER A 380 -3.66 -49.12 -4.51
C SER A 380 -3.15 -50.45 -3.97
N ASP A 381 -2.24 -50.40 -3.00
CA ASP A 381 -1.59 -51.55 -2.42
C ASP A 381 -2.40 -52.14 -1.25
N ASN A 382 -3.32 -51.36 -0.67
CA ASN A 382 -4.16 -51.79 0.45
C ASN A 382 -5.53 -51.07 0.48
N PRO A 383 -6.54 -51.57 -0.23
CA PRO A 383 -7.87 -50.95 -0.28
C PRO A 383 -8.64 -50.97 1.07
N GLU A 384 -8.14 -51.67 2.09
CA GLU A 384 -8.66 -51.57 3.46
C GLU A 384 -8.08 -50.36 4.21
N GLU A 385 -6.99 -49.78 3.72
CA GLU A 385 -6.31 -48.59 4.25
C GLU A 385 -6.87 -47.32 3.59
N ASN A 386 -8.19 -47.19 3.65
CA ASN A 386 -8.88 -45.98 3.23
C ASN A 386 -8.48 -44.82 4.14
N VAL A 387 -8.37 -43.63 3.55
CA VAL A 387 -8.13 -42.38 4.28
C VAL A 387 -9.19 -42.23 5.37
N LYS A 388 -8.73 -42.17 6.62
CA LYS A 388 -9.60 -42.11 7.81
C LYS A 388 -10.05 -40.69 8.08
N THR A 389 -9.21 -39.72 7.74
CA THR A 389 -9.41 -38.29 7.98
C THR A 389 -8.83 -37.50 6.82
N GLY A 390 -9.57 -36.50 6.38
CA GLY A 390 -9.19 -35.64 5.26
C GLY A 390 -9.44 -34.20 5.65
N GLU A 391 -8.46 -33.34 5.44
CA GLU A 391 -8.51 -31.93 5.80
C GLU A 391 -8.23 -31.05 4.58
N MET A 392 -9.03 -30.00 4.43
CA MET A 392 -8.84 -28.99 3.39
C MET A 392 -8.44 -27.68 4.07
N TYR A 393 -7.28 -27.18 3.71
CA TYR A 393 -6.78 -25.88 4.13
C TYR A 393 -6.82 -24.90 2.97
N GLN A 394 -7.16 -23.64 3.24
CA GLN A 394 -7.03 -22.55 2.29
C GLN A 394 -5.87 -21.64 2.72
N PHE A 395 -5.06 -21.20 1.77
CA PHE A 395 -4.04 -20.20 2.04
C PHE A 395 -4.62 -18.79 1.98
N LEU A 396 -4.21 -17.96 2.92
CA LEU A 396 -4.51 -16.54 2.94
C LEU A 396 -3.26 -15.74 3.27
N THR A 397 -3.18 -14.52 2.77
CA THR A 397 -2.16 -13.57 3.18
C THR A 397 -2.78 -12.41 3.93
N GLY A 398 -2.15 -12.01 5.03
CA GLY A 398 -2.41 -10.77 5.73
C GLY A 398 -1.30 -9.77 5.40
N THR A 399 -1.68 -8.54 5.09
CA THR A 399 -0.72 -7.44 4.97
C THR A 399 -1.17 -6.30 5.85
N GLU A 400 -0.27 -5.84 6.72
CA GLU A 400 -0.43 -4.64 7.52
C GLU A 400 0.43 -3.52 6.91
N ALA A 401 -0.16 -2.36 6.72
CA ALA A 401 0.51 -1.17 6.22
C ALA A 401 0.08 0.08 6.99
N VAL A 402 0.86 1.15 6.90
CA VAL A 402 0.51 2.44 7.48
C VAL A 402 -0.16 3.31 6.42
N CYS A 403 -1.48 3.38 6.47
CA CYS A 403 -2.28 4.27 5.65
C CYS A 403 -2.25 5.70 6.15
N THR A 404 -2.15 6.63 5.20
CA THR A 404 -1.94 8.07 5.48
C THR A 404 -3.12 8.78 6.16
N GLU A 405 -4.32 8.18 6.21
CA GLU A 405 -5.48 8.74 6.91
C GLU A 405 -5.88 8.00 8.19
N GLY A 406 -5.83 6.67 8.16
CA GLY A 406 -6.41 5.80 9.19
C GLY A 406 -5.40 5.02 10.02
N GLY A 407 -4.11 5.05 9.68
CA GLY A 407 -3.07 4.43 10.49
C GLY A 407 -2.81 3.03 10.01
N ALA A 408 -2.80 2.05 10.90
CA ALA A 408 -2.70 0.67 10.46
C ALA A 408 -3.90 0.34 9.55
N CYS A 409 -3.66 0.15 8.26
CA CYS A 409 -4.59 -0.49 7.37
C CYS A 409 -4.19 -1.95 7.21
N LYS A 410 -5.21 -2.80 7.25
CA LYS A 410 -5.04 -4.23 7.13
C LYS A 410 -5.73 -4.69 5.87
N SER A 411 -5.11 -5.62 5.19
CA SER A 411 -5.77 -6.39 4.15
C SER A 411 -5.62 -7.87 4.42
N GLN A 412 -6.62 -8.61 3.97
CA GLN A 412 -6.55 -10.06 3.88
C GLN A 412 -6.87 -10.46 2.44
N THR A 413 -5.96 -11.20 1.83
CA THR A 413 -6.12 -11.76 0.48
C THR A 413 -6.35 -13.26 0.61
N TYR A 414 -7.49 -13.71 0.12
CA TYR A 414 -7.91 -15.11 0.11
C TYR A 414 -7.58 -15.66 -1.28
N THR A 415 -6.61 -16.57 -1.37
CA THR A 415 -6.22 -17.15 -2.65
C THR A 415 -7.05 -18.38 -2.99
N ALA A 416 -6.98 -18.83 -4.24
CA ALA A 416 -7.57 -20.09 -4.66
C ALA A 416 -6.73 -21.31 -4.20
N ASP A 417 -5.53 -21.05 -3.67
CA ASP A 417 -4.63 -22.09 -3.20
C ASP A 417 -5.25 -22.82 -2.00
N HIS A 418 -5.31 -24.13 -2.14
CA HIS A 418 -5.76 -25.01 -1.09
C HIS A 418 -4.88 -26.26 -1.02
N ALA A 419 -4.74 -26.80 0.18
CA ALA A 419 -4.00 -28.03 0.44
C ALA A 419 -4.97 -29.09 0.95
N CYS A 420 -4.78 -30.32 0.49
CA CYS A 420 -5.58 -31.48 0.82
C CYS A 420 -4.72 -32.47 1.59
N ILE A 421 -4.97 -32.59 2.89
CA ILE A 421 -4.13 -33.37 3.79
C ILE A 421 -4.88 -34.64 4.18
N ALA A 422 -4.35 -35.79 3.80
CA ALA A 422 -4.86 -37.10 4.18
C ALA A 422 -4.18 -37.56 5.46
N ASP A 423 -4.98 -38.06 6.40
CA ASP A 423 -4.55 -38.67 7.66
C ASP A 423 -3.47 -37.87 8.40
N PRO A 424 -3.69 -36.56 8.66
CA PRO A 424 -2.73 -35.75 9.38
C PRO A 424 -2.47 -36.32 10.77
N ALA A 425 -1.21 -36.19 11.23
CA ALA A 425 -0.84 -36.54 12.59
C ALA A 425 -1.71 -35.80 13.63
N SER A 426 -1.90 -36.38 14.81
CA SER A 426 -2.78 -35.78 15.83
C SER A 426 -2.35 -34.39 16.32
N ASP A 427 -1.07 -34.07 16.17
CA ASP A 427 -0.42 -32.80 16.51
C ASP A 427 -0.15 -31.93 15.28
N TYR A 428 -0.69 -32.29 14.11
CA TYR A 428 -0.52 -31.53 12.88
C TYR A 428 -1.14 -30.12 12.99
N ALA A 429 -0.28 -29.10 12.88
CA ALA A 429 -0.67 -27.70 13.02
C ALA A 429 -1.19 -27.07 11.71
N GLY A 430 -1.27 -27.84 10.62
CA GLY A 430 -1.56 -27.36 9.28
C GLY A 430 -0.32 -27.32 8.38
N PRO A 431 -0.50 -27.02 7.08
CA PRO A 431 0.62 -26.92 6.15
C PRO A 431 1.62 -25.84 6.57
N GLN A 432 2.91 -26.11 6.36
CA GLN A 432 4.01 -25.24 6.81
C GLN A 432 4.66 -24.46 5.66
N CYS A 433 4.27 -24.74 4.41
CA CYS A 433 4.90 -24.17 3.22
C CYS A 433 3.99 -23.24 2.44
N ILE A 434 4.57 -22.35 1.64
CA ILE A 434 3.83 -21.55 0.68
C ILE A 434 3.22 -22.49 -0.38
N PRO A 435 2.03 -22.17 -0.93
CA PRO A 435 1.48 -22.88 -2.08
C PRO A 435 2.51 -23.15 -3.18
N GLY A 436 2.61 -24.41 -3.62
CA GLY A 436 3.54 -24.86 -4.66
C GLY A 436 4.92 -25.31 -4.17
N TYR A 437 5.21 -25.24 -2.87
CA TYR A 437 6.53 -25.56 -2.29
C TYR A 437 6.50 -26.69 -1.26
N CYS A 438 5.45 -27.50 -1.21
CA CYS A 438 5.39 -28.67 -0.31
C CYS A 438 6.32 -29.78 -0.83
N ALA A 439 7.27 -30.23 0.00
CA ALA A 439 8.15 -31.35 -0.32
C ALA A 439 7.51 -32.71 -0.05
N ASN A 440 6.48 -32.74 0.79
CA ASN A 440 5.74 -33.94 1.18
C ASN A 440 4.22 -33.73 1.13
N ALA A 441 3.47 -34.83 1.21
CA ALA A 441 2.02 -34.83 1.01
C ALA A 441 1.25 -34.06 2.09
N ASP A 442 1.74 -34.04 3.32
CA ASP A 442 1.15 -33.26 4.40
C ASP A 442 1.70 -31.82 4.46
N CYS A 443 2.61 -31.44 3.54
CA CYS A 443 3.21 -30.13 3.47
C CYS A 443 3.84 -29.67 4.80
N SER A 444 4.38 -30.60 5.59
CA SER A 444 5.15 -30.32 6.80
C SER A 444 6.62 -30.00 6.49
N GLU A 445 7.11 -30.41 5.32
CA GLU A 445 8.45 -30.11 4.80
C GLU A 445 8.34 -29.25 3.54
N CYS A 446 9.23 -28.26 3.40
CA CYS A 446 9.20 -27.31 2.30
C CYS A 446 10.39 -27.49 1.37
N ASP A 447 10.14 -27.54 0.07
CA ASP A 447 11.17 -27.54 -0.97
C ASP A 447 11.46 -26.11 -1.43
N TYR A 448 11.91 -25.27 -0.49
CA TYR A 448 12.41 -23.96 -0.86
C TYR A 448 13.79 -24.15 -1.49
N PRO A 449 14.03 -23.71 -2.74
CA PRO A 449 15.36 -23.75 -3.31
C PRO A 449 16.30 -23.05 -2.31
N ASP A 450 17.30 -23.79 -1.84
CA ASP A 450 18.28 -23.29 -0.88
C ASP A 450 18.69 -21.90 -1.33
N SER A 451 18.56 -20.92 -0.45
CA SER A 451 19.16 -19.60 -0.66
C SER A 451 20.67 -19.83 -0.63
N ALA A 452 21.22 -20.25 -1.76
CA ALA A 452 22.63 -20.58 -1.87
C ALA A 452 23.45 -19.44 -1.26
N ASP A 453 24.26 -19.80 -0.26
CA ASP A 453 25.23 -18.97 0.47
C ASP A 453 25.49 -17.61 -0.21
N THR A 454 24.78 -16.56 0.21
CA THR A 454 25.13 -15.18 -0.14
C THR A 454 26.27 -14.62 0.71
N ASP A 455 26.95 -15.46 1.51
CA ASP A 455 28.10 -15.09 2.35
C ASP A 455 29.41 -14.87 1.56
N SER A 456 29.37 -14.68 0.24
CA SER A 456 30.55 -14.43 -0.59
C SER A 456 30.41 -13.28 -1.61
N LEU A 457 30.00 -12.09 -1.16
CA LEU A 457 30.17 -10.85 -1.93
C LEU A 457 30.82 -9.74 -1.10
#